data_AF-I6R4S7-F1
#
_entry.id   AF-I6R4S7-F1
#
_cell.length_a   1.000
_cell.length_b   1.000
_cell.length_c   1.000
_cell.angle_alpha   90.00
_cell.angle_beta   90.00
_cell.angle_gamma   90.00
#
_symmetry.space_group_name_H-M   'P 1'
#
loop_
_entity.id
_entity.type
_entity.pdbx_description
1 polymer ?
#
loop_
_entity_poly.entity_id
_entity_poly.type
_entity_poly.pdbx_seq_one_letter_code
_entity_poly.pdbx_strand_id
1 'polypeptide(L)' 'ADHELNCSTNAMRSIGSSHADPFSAVAGAAAALYGPLHGGANEQVLRMLNEIGSKEKVPEYVKRVKAGETRLMGFGHPV' A
#
# COMPACT_ATOMS: atom_id res chain seq x y z
N ALA A 1 6.05 -12.16 8.43
CA ALA A 1 6.85 -10.99 8.01
C ALA A 1 7.19 -11.04 6.53
N ASP A 2 7.26 -12.23 5.93
CA ASP A 2 7.51 -12.40 4.50
C ASP A 2 6.19 -12.50 3.72
N HIS A 3 6.21 -12.02 2.47
CA HIS A 3 5.11 -12.14 1.51
C HIS A 3 5.70 -12.28 0.10
N GLU A 4 6.66 -13.20 -0.05
CA GLU A 4 7.29 -13.63 -1.29
C GLU A 4 7.71 -12.47 -2.22
N LEU A 5 7.32 -12.51 -3.50
CA LEU A 5 7.75 -11.59 -4.57
C LEU A 5 6.84 -10.37 -4.73
N ASN A 6 6.37 -9.79 -3.62
CA ASN A 6 5.71 -8.49 -3.66
C ASN A 6 6.65 -7.40 -4.22
N CYS A 7 6.08 -6.25 -4.60
CA CYS A 7 6.77 -5.16 -5.30
C CYS A 7 8.12 -4.77 -4.68
N SER A 8 8.18 -4.57 -3.36
CA SER A 8 9.41 -4.19 -2.65
C SER A 8 10.44 -5.31 -2.62
N THR A 9 10.03 -6.56 -2.43
CA THR A 9 10.96 -7.71 -2.50
C THR A 9 11.54 -7.85 -3.90
N ASN A 10 10.72 -7.69 -4.94
CA ASN A 10 11.19 -7.74 -6.32
C ASN A 10 12.18 -6.60 -6.63
N ALA A 11 11.90 -5.38 -6.17
CA ALA A 11 12.81 -4.24 -6.30
C ALA A 11 14.17 -4.51 -5.64
N MET A 12 14.17 -5.08 -4.42
CA MET A 12 15.39 -5.48 -3.72
C MET A 12 16.23 -6.45 -4.56
N ARG A 13 15.59 -7.47 -5.16
CA ARG A 13 16.25 -8.48 -6.00
C ARG A 13 16.84 -7.87 -7.27
N SER A 14 16.10 -6.98 -7.92
CA SER A 14 16.57 -6.29 -9.14
C SER A 14 17.77 -5.39 -8.86
N ILE A 15 17.81 -4.71 -7.72
CA ILE A 15 18.99 -3.89 -7.34
C ILE A 15 20.17 -4.79 -6.98
N GLY A 16 19.94 -5.81 -6.15
CA GLY A 16 20.97 -6.73 -5.68
C GLY A 16 21.62 -7.57 -6.79
N SER A 17 20.94 -7.83 -7.91
CA SER A 17 21.50 -8.59 -9.04
C SER A 17 22.69 -7.90 -9.71
N SER A 18 22.84 -6.58 -9.51
CA SER A 18 24.01 -5.81 -9.96
C SER A 18 25.20 -5.87 -9.00
N HIS A 19 25.11 -6.66 -7.92
CA HIS A 19 26.06 -6.71 -6.81
C HIS A 19 26.18 -5.39 -6.03
N ALA A 20 25.11 -4.59 -5.99
CA ALA A 20 25.01 -3.45 -5.09
C ALA A 20 25.04 -3.89 -3.62
N ASP A 21 25.53 -3.02 -2.75
CA ASP A 21 25.61 -3.33 -1.32
C ASP A 21 24.20 -3.49 -0.70
N PRO A 22 24.08 -4.24 0.41
CA PRO A 22 22.78 -4.48 1.04
C PRO A 22 22.04 -3.21 1.50
N PHE A 23 22.74 -2.15 1.89
CA PHE A 23 22.10 -0.92 2.34
C PHE A 23 21.42 -0.21 1.16
N SER A 24 22.09 -0.15 0.01
CA SER A 24 21.51 0.39 -1.23
C SER A 24 20.30 -0.42 -1.70
N ALA A 25 20.38 -1.75 -1.66
CA ALA A 25 19.26 -2.62 -2.03
C ALA A 25 18.05 -2.47 -1.10
N VAL A 26 18.29 -2.38 0.22
CA VAL A 26 17.23 -2.14 1.21
C VAL A 26 16.62 -0.75 1.07
N ALA A 27 17.42 0.28 0.79
CA ALA A 27 16.91 1.63 0.57
C ALA A 27 15.94 1.69 -0.62
N GLY A 28 16.28 1.03 -1.74
CA GLY A 28 15.38 0.93 -2.89
C GLY A 28 14.11 0.13 -2.59
N ALA A 29 14.23 -0.97 -1.84
CA ALA A 29 13.08 -1.77 -1.41
C ALA A 29 12.13 -0.96 -0.50
N ALA A 30 12.68 -0.17 0.42
CA ALA A 30 11.92 0.71 1.31
C ALA A 30 11.18 1.81 0.53
N ALA A 31 11.81 2.39 -0.49
CA ALA A 31 11.16 3.36 -1.37
C ALA A 31 9.98 2.73 -2.14
N ALA A 32 10.14 1.51 -2.65
CA ALA A 32 9.05 0.77 -3.29
C ALA A 32 7.91 0.43 -2.30
N LEU A 33 8.25 0.07 -1.06
CA LEU A 33 7.26 -0.22 0.00
C LEU A 33 6.47 1.04 0.40
N TYR A 34 7.11 2.19 0.49
CA TYR A 34 6.46 3.45 0.88
C TYR A 34 5.32 3.89 -0.07
N GLY A 35 5.32 3.41 -1.32
CA GLY A 35 4.30 3.76 -2.30
C GLY A 35 2.85 3.50 -1.83
N PRO A 36 1.87 4.35 -2.22
CA PRO A 36 0.50 4.30 -1.72
C PRO A 36 -0.28 3.03 -2.13
N LEU A 37 0.20 2.32 -3.15
CA LEU A 37 -0.38 1.06 -3.63
C LEU A 37 0.30 -0.19 -3.05
N HIS A 38 1.29 0.00 -2.17
CA HIS A 38 1.98 -1.08 -1.47
C HIS A 38 1.89 -0.86 0.05
N GLY A 39 3.00 -0.64 0.74
CA GLY A 39 3.03 -0.43 2.18
C GLY A 39 2.32 0.84 2.64
N GLY A 40 2.28 1.90 1.81
CA GLY A 40 1.57 3.14 2.13
C GLY A 40 0.03 3.00 2.19
N ALA A 41 -0.52 1.86 1.76
CA ALA A 41 -1.96 1.62 1.82
C ALA A 41 -2.51 1.61 3.25
N ASN A 42 -1.70 1.24 4.26
CA ASN A 42 -2.12 1.25 5.66
C ASN A 42 -2.42 2.66 6.18
N GLU A 43 -1.59 3.65 5.83
CA GLU A 43 -1.78 5.05 6.18
C GLU A 43 -3.03 5.59 5.50
N GLN A 44 -3.27 5.19 4.25
CA GLN A 44 -4.47 5.56 3.52
C GLN A 44 -5.74 4.98 4.16
N VAL A 45 -5.70 3.78 4.75
CA VAL A 45 -6.81 3.26 5.56
C VAL A 45 -7.08 4.15 6.77
N LEU A 46 -6.03 4.59 7.49
CA LEU A 46 -6.21 5.49 8.63
C LEU A 46 -6.79 6.85 8.22
N ARG A 47 -6.34 7.42 7.09
CA ARG A 47 -6.87 8.65 6.52
C ARG A 47 -8.35 8.50 6.13
N MET A 48 -8.71 7.39 5.50
CA MET A 48 -10.10 7.05 5.16
C MET A 48 -10.98 6.92 6.42
N LEU A 49 -10.50 6.23 7.46
CA LEU A 49 -11.24 6.12 8.73
C LEU A 49 -11.45 7.47 9.42
N ASN A 50 -10.45 8.35 9.36
CA ASN A 50 -10.57 9.73 9.84
C ASN A 50 -11.56 10.56 9.01
N GLU A 51 -11.61 10.38 7.69
CA GLU A 51 -12.62 11.02 6.82
C GLU A 51 -14.04 10.54 7.16
N ILE A 52 -14.21 9.24 7.42
CA ILE A 52 -15.50 8.66 7.84
C ILE A 52 -15.93 9.24 9.19
N GLY A 53 -15.01 9.32 10.16
CA GLY A 53 -15.20 9.99 11.46
C GLY A 53 -16.12 9.26 12.46
N SER A 54 -17.18 8.57 12.02
CA SER A 54 -18.07 7.80 12.89
C SER A 54 -18.75 6.62 12.18
N LYS A 55 -19.24 5.64 12.94
CA LYS A 55 -19.86 4.42 12.39
C LYS A 55 -21.14 4.71 11.60
N GLU A 56 -21.88 5.74 11.98
CA GLU A 56 -23.14 6.15 11.37
C GLU A 56 -22.95 6.64 9.93
N LYS A 57 -21.75 7.12 9.59
CA LYS A 57 -21.39 7.62 8.25
C LYS A 57 -20.88 6.54 7.30
N VAL A 58 -20.66 5.32 7.78
CA VAL A 58 -20.17 4.19 6.96
C VAL A 58 -21.10 3.88 5.78
N PRO A 59 -22.45 3.80 5.93
CA PRO A 59 -23.33 3.51 4.81
C PRO A 59 -23.25 4.56 3.69
N GLU A 60 -23.08 5.84 4.05
CA GLU A 60 -22.90 6.93 3.07
C GLU A 60 -21.56 6.80 2.35
N TYR A 61 -20.48 6.56 3.09
CA TYR A 61 -19.14 6.37 2.51
C TYR A 61 -19.11 5.21 1.52
N VAL A 62 -19.71 4.07 1.88
CA VAL A 62 -19.79 2.89 1.02
C VAL A 62 -20.61 3.17 -0.26
N LYS A 63 -21.64 4.02 -0.20
CA LYS A 63 -22.37 4.44 -1.41
C LYS A 63 -21.47 5.22 -2.37
N ARG A 64 -20.67 6.17 -1.87
CA ARG A 64 -19.70 6.94 -2.68
C ARG A 64 -18.65 6.04 -3.34
N VAL A 65 -18.12 5.06 -2.58
CA VAL A 65 -17.21 4.03 -3.11
C VAL A 65 -17.86 3.27 -4.27
N LYS A 66 -19.10 2.80 -4.10
CA LYS A 66 -19.83 2.05 -5.13
C LYS A 66 -20.19 2.91 -6.35
N ALA A 67 -20.37 4.22 -6.16
CA ALA A 67 -20.56 5.18 -7.24
C ALA A 67 -19.24 5.51 -7.99
N GLY A 68 -18.09 5.04 -7.50
CA GLY A 68 -16.78 5.28 -8.10
C GLY A 68 -16.17 6.64 -7.75
N GLU A 69 -16.75 7.38 -6.80
CA GLU A 69 -16.26 8.71 -6.40
C GLU A 69 -14.96 8.63 -5.58
N THR A 70 -14.74 7.51 -4.88
CA THR A 70 -13.53 7.27 -4.09
C THR A 70 -13.20 5.77 -4.07
N ARG A 71 -11.95 5.44 -3.74
CA ARG A 71 -11.52 4.04 -3.57
C ARG A 71 -11.71 3.59 -2.14
N LEU A 72 -12.03 2.31 -1.96
CA LEU A 72 -12.05 1.67 -0.65
C LEU A 72 -10.64 1.22 -0.28
N MET A 73 -9.94 2.03 0.52
CA MET A 73 -8.57 1.72 0.93
C MET A 73 -8.53 0.48 1.82
N GLY A 74 -7.46 -0.33 1.69
CA GLY A 74 -7.32 -1.63 2.36
C GLY A 74 -7.99 -2.80 1.64
N PHE A 75 -8.62 -2.55 0.49
CA PHE A 75 -9.22 -3.57 -0.37
C PHE A 75 -8.59 -3.54 -1.77
N GLY A 76 -8.62 -4.70 -2.44
CA GLY A 76 -7.91 -4.92 -3.70
C GLY A 76 -6.52 -5.47 -3.44
N HIS A 77 -6.40 -6.79 -3.50
CA HIS A 77 -5.10 -7.47 -3.41
C HIS A 77 -4.80 -8.08 -4.78
N PRO A 78 -3.68 -7.72 -5.42
CA PRO A 78 -3.34 -8.21 -6.74
C PRO A 78 -2.70 -9.60 -6.70
N VAL A 79 -3.08 -10.48 -5.74
CA VAL A 79 -2.30 -11.69 -5.37
C VAL A 79 -1.82 -12.40 -6.62
#